data_AF-A0A7S1VM31-F1
#
_entry.id   AF-A0A7S1VM31-F1
#
_cell.length_a   1.000
_cell.length_b   1.000
_cell.length_c   1.000
_cell.angle_alpha   90.00
_cell.angle_beta   90.00
_cell.angle_gamma   90.00
#
_symmetry.space_group_name_H-M   'P 1'
#
loop_
_entity.id
_entity.type
_entity.pdbx_description
1 polymer ?
#
loop_
_entity_poly.entity_id
_entity_poly.type
_entity_poly.pdbx_seq_one_letter_code
_entity_poly.pdbx_strand_id
1 'polypeptide(L)'
;QSMTLFQSSADLLKSYSSQHCSARVVKRLSSVEALAEEEQAYGDVSCAIQLLIHLGTKDFLDISTATNDGVDSQQVTDIIFFGLQQIIPLMTQGLLQFPNLCSQYFNLVGFMMDTYPDKVCVLQYDLFDALLESLLFGMSYVDSFVAKSSLQGISGLVREHLKHKSLSQHLATHPDIFDKCSSRLLQEVVFQSIVWDRLEPSGMALLPLVAADLQRFASVVTGLTQRIPLEHQERLSGAFQKLVQPTVLSKVSTGGYEGRMNRMKFKKDFEVFVREVHAFLVVK
;
A
#
# COMPACT_ATOMS: atom_id res chain seq x y z
N GLN A 1 -9.52 13.26 -29.12
CA GLN A 1 -10.77 13.05 -28.35
C GLN A 1 -10.47 12.46 -26.96
N SER A 2 -9.63 11.42 -26.84
CA SER A 2 -9.23 10.88 -25.52
C SER A 2 -8.48 11.89 -24.62
N MET A 3 -7.52 12.68 -25.14
CA MET A 3 -6.82 13.70 -24.32
C MET A 3 -7.76 14.75 -23.72
N THR A 4 -8.77 15.18 -24.47
CA THR A 4 -9.75 16.15 -23.98
C THR A 4 -10.59 15.56 -22.85
N LEU A 5 -10.96 14.28 -22.93
CA LEU A 5 -11.67 13.58 -21.86
C LEU A 5 -10.81 13.50 -20.60
N PHE A 6 -9.55 13.12 -20.75
CA PHE A 6 -8.58 13.04 -19.66
C PHE A 6 -8.37 14.38 -18.95
N GLN A 7 -8.13 15.45 -19.72
CA GLN A 7 -7.98 16.80 -19.18
C GLN A 7 -9.27 17.26 -18.48
N SER A 8 -10.43 17.03 -19.10
CA SER A 8 -11.73 17.39 -18.50
C SER A 8 -11.99 16.63 -17.21
N SER A 9 -11.56 15.37 -17.13
CA SER A 9 -11.67 14.53 -15.93
C SER A 9 -10.76 15.04 -14.82
N ALA A 10 -9.52 15.40 -15.15
CA ALA A 10 -8.59 16.00 -14.21
C ALA A 10 -9.11 17.35 -13.68
N ASP A 11 -9.60 18.23 -14.57
CA ASP A 11 -10.15 19.54 -14.18
C ASP A 11 -11.40 19.39 -13.30
N LEU A 12 -12.26 18.41 -13.59
CA LEU A 12 -13.43 18.07 -12.77
C LEU A 12 -13.01 17.64 -11.36
N LEU A 13 -12.09 16.67 -11.25
CA LEU A 13 -11.62 16.15 -9.96
C LEU A 13 -10.93 17.24 -9.13
N LYS A 14 -10.12 18.08 -9.78
CA LYS A 14 -9.46 19.22 -9.12
C LYS A 14 -10.47 20.23 -8.61
N SER A 15 -11.46 20.59 -9.43
CA SER A 15 -12.51 21.54 -9.05
C SER A 15 -13.30 21.01 -7.85
N TYR A 16 -13.74 19.75 -7.91
CA TYR A 16 -14.48 19.11 -6.82
C TYR A 16 -13.66 19.07 -5.53
N SER A 17 -12.43 18.54 -5.59
CA SER A 17 -11.56 18.44 -4.40
C SER A 17 -11.25 19.80 -3.79
N SER A 18 -10.98 20.83 -4.60
CA SER A 18 -10.70 22.19 -4.10
C SER A 18 -11.86 22.79 -3.30
N GLN A 19 -13.10 22.53 -3.72
CA GLN A 19 -14.30 23.04 -3.06
C GLN A 19 -14.58 22.29 -1.76
N HIS A 20 -14.45 20.95 -1.77
CA HIS A 20 -14.80 20.10 -0.64
C HIS A 20 -13.68 19.97 0.41
N CYS A 21 -12.41 20.16 0.04
CA CYS A 21 -11.30 20.21 1.00
C CYS A 21 -11.23 21.56 1.73
N SER A 22 -11.56 22.66 1.04
CA SER A 22 -11.58 24.01 1.64
C SER A 22 -12.82 24.24 2.53
N ALA A 23 -13.91 23.54 2.26
CA ALA A 23 -15.16 23.61 3.03
C ALA A 23 -15.11 22.91 4.40
N ARG A 24 -13.95 22.39 4.84
CA ARG A 24 -13.72 21.85 6.19
C ARG A 24 -13.86 22.88 7.32
N VAL A 25 -14.20 24.14 7.01
CA VAL A 25 -14.68 25.12 7.98
C VAL A 25 -15.95 24.56 8.62
N VAL A 26 -15.85 24.21 9.91
CA VAL A 26 -16.90 23.57 10.71
C VAL A 26 -18.24 24.29 10.53
N LYS A 27 -19.08 23.80 9.63
CA LYS A 27 -20.50 24.16 9.57
C LYS A 27 -21.19 23.35 10.65
N ARG A 28 -21.97 24.03 11.49
CA ARG A 28 -22.77 23.38 12.52
C ARG A 28 -24.03 22.81 11.84
N LEU A 29 -23.89 21.62 11.28
CA LEU A 29 -24.97 20.91 10.59
C LEU A 29 -25.84 20.17 11.62
N SER A 30 -27.13 20.03 11.31
CA SER A 30 -27.97 19.07 12.02
C SER A 30 -27.54 17.63 11.70
N SER A 31 -27.94 16.66 12.54
CA SER A 31 -27.61 15.25 12.33
C SER A 31 -28.13 14.70 11.00
N VAL A 32 -29.27 15.20 10.52
CA VAL A 32 -29.87 14.78 9.23
C VAL A 32 -29.09 15.36 8.06
N GLU A 33 -28.69 16.64 8.13
CA GLU A 33 -27.88 17.27 7.08
C GLU A 33 -26.49 16.67 7.00
N ALA A 34 -25.87 16.33 8.13
CA ALA A 34 -24.57 15.66 8.16
C ALA A 34 -24.61 14.28 7.49
N LEU A 35 -25.68 13.50 7.73
CA LEU A 35 -25.87 12.20 7.08
C LEU A 35 -26.08 12.35 5.55
N ALA A 36 -26.87 13.34 5.13
CA ALA A 36 -27.11 13.61 3.71
C ALA A 36 -25.83 14.06 2.99
N GLU A 37 -25.01 14.91 3.62
CA GLU A 37 -23.71 15.31 3.07
C GLU A 37 -22.74 14.12 2.97
N GLU A 38 -22.76 13.19 3.93
CA GLU A 38 -21.91 12.00 3.90
C GLU A 38 -22.35 11.00 2.80
N GLU A 39 -23.66 10.82 2.60
CA GLU A 39 -24.19 10.00 1.50
C GLU A 39 -23.85 10.59 0.12
N GLN A 40 -23.97 11.92 -0.01
CA GLN A 40 -23.56 12.63 -1.22
C GLN A 40 -22.06 12.48 -1.47
N ALA A 41 -21.23 12.69 -0.44
CA ALA A 41 -19.78 12.52 -0.53
C ALA A 41 -19.40 11.08 -0.91
N TYR A 42 -20.09 10.07 -0.37
CA TYR A 42 -19.91 8.68 -0.78
C TYR A 42 -20.17 8.49 -2.28
N GLY A 43 -21.29 9.01 -2.79
CA GLY A 43 -21.66 8.90 -4.20
C GLY A 43 -20.64 9.56 -5.13
N ASP A 44 -20.22 10.78 -4.80
CA ASP A 44 -19.30 11.57 -5.60
C ASP A 44 -17.89 10.94 -5.62
N VAL A 45 -17.37 10.53 -4.46
CA VAL A 45 -16.04 9.92 -4.36
C VAL A 45 -16.03 8.53 -5.01
N SER A 46 -17.09 7.73 -4.87
CA SER A 46 -17.20 6.45 -5.56
C SER A 46 -17.21 6.63 -7.08
N CYS A 47 -17.96 7.61 -7.59
CA CYS A 47 -17.97 7.95 -9.01
C CYS A 47 -16.59 8.39 -9.51
N ALA A 48 -15.88 9.21 -8.74
CA ALA A 48 -14.52 9.65 -9.05
C ALA A 48 -13.53 8.47 -9.13
N ILE A 49 -13.59 7.53 -8.18
CA ILE A 49 -12.73 6.34 -8.20
C ILE A 49 -13.07 5.45 -9.41
N GLN A 50 -14.37 5.23 -9.68
CA GLN A 50 -14.80 4.42 -10.81
C GLN A 50 -14.38 5.04 -12.15
N LEU A 51 -14.41 6.37 -12.26
CA LEU A 51 -13.86 7.09 -13.40
C LEU A 51 -12.37 6.78 -13.58
N LEU A 52 -11.55 6.89 -12.53
CA LEU A 52 -10.12 6.57 -12.61
C LEU A 52 -9.85 5.12 -12.98
N ILE A 53 -10.63 4.17 -12.42
CA ILE A 53 -10.54 2.75 -12.78
C ILE A 53 -10.83 2.56 -14.27
N HIS A 54 -11.90 3.16 -14.78
CA HIS A 54 -12.27 3.06 -16.19
C HIS A 54 -11.21 3.68 -17.11
N LEU A 55 -10.65 4.83 -16.74
CA LEU A 55 -9.56 5.48 -17.47
C LEU A 55 -8.29 4.61 -17.53
N GLY A 56 -8.04 3.79 -16.50
CA GLY A 56 -6.91 2.85 -16.44
C GLY A 56 -7.14 1.48 -17.08
N THR A 57 -8.34 1.19 -17.59
CA THR A 57 -8.64 -0.13 -18.17
C THR A 57 -7.87 -0.37 -19.47
N LYS A 58 -7.47 -1.62 -19.70
CA LYS A 58 -6.73 -2.04 -20.89
C LYS A 58 -7.40 -1.62 -22.21
N ASP A 59 -8.72 -1.68 -22.30
CA ASP A 59 -9.44 -1.27 -23.51
C ASP A 59 -9.22 0.22 -23.86
N PHE A 60 -9.08 1.09 -22.85
CA PHE A 60 -8.75 2.50 -23.06
C PHE A 60 -7.28 2.73 -23.40
N LEU A 61 -6.36 1.94 -22.83
CA LEU A 61 -4.93 1.95 -23.14
C LEU A 61 -4.62 1.41 -24.56
N ASP A 62 -5.37 0.39 -25.01
CA ASP A 62 -5.21 -0.20 -26.35
C ASP A 62 -5.78 0.75 -27.43
N ILE A 63 -6.91 1.43 -27.17
CA ILE A 63 -7.43 2.50 -28.06
C ILE A 63 -6.46 3.67 -28.15
N SER A 64 -5.80 4.01 -27.04
CA SER A 64 -4.85 5.12 -27.00
C SER A 64 -3.50 4.79 -27.62
N THR A 65 -3.17 3.53 -27.91
CA THR A 65 -1.91 3.14 -28.57
C THR A 65 -2.09 2.79 -30.05
N ALA A 66 -3.33 2.47 -30.48
CA ALA A 66 -3.65 2.10 -31.87
C ALA A 66 -3.72 3.29 -32.86
N THR A 67 -3.67 4.52 -32.37
CA THR A 67 -3.69 5.74 -33.21
C THR A 67 -2.36 6.47 -33.09
N ASN A 68 -1.79 6.93 -34.21
CA ASN A 68 -0.56 7.75 -34.20
C ASN A 68 -0.76 9.12 -33.49
N ASP A 69 -2.00 9.48 -33.14
CA ASP A 69 -2.44 10.62 -32.29
C ASP A 69 -2.90 10.17 -30.89
N GLY A 70 -2.42 9.00 -30.46
CA GLY A 70 -2.83 8.31 -29.26
C GLY A 70 -2.27 8.88 -27.96
N VAL A 71 -2.99 8.68 -26.85
CA VAL A 71 -2.52 9.06 -25.50
C VAL A 71 -1.47 8.04 -25.05
N ASP A 72 -0.27 8.51 -24.77
CA ASP A 72 0.80 7.67 -24.19
C ASP A 72 0.32 7.06 -22.88
N SER A 73 0.55 5.76 -22.67
CA SER A 73 0.26 5.05 -21.41
C SER A 73 0.87 5.77 -20.19
N GLN A 74 1.96 6.51 -20.40
CA GLN A 74 2.53 7.40 -19.39
C GLN A 74 1.54 8.48 -18.94
N GLN A 75 0.92 9.18 -19.89
CA GLN A 75 0.00 10.28 -19.62
C GLN A 75 -1.23 9.76 -18.85
N VAL A 76 -1.76 8.60 -19.22
CA VAL A 76 -2.89 7.97 -18.50
C VAL A 76 -2.52 7.70 -17.04
N THR A 77 -1.33 7.15 -16.81
CA THR A 77 -0.80 6.87 -15.48
C THR A 77 -0.66 8.15 -14.65
N ASP A 78 -0.13 9.23 -15.25
CA ASP A 78 0.03 10.53 -14.60
C ASP A 78 -1.34 11.13 -14.19
N ILE A 79 -2.36 10.95 -15.02
CA ILE A 79 -3.73 11.42 -14.73
C ILE A 79 -4.36 10.62 -13.59
N ILE A 80 -4.12 9.31 -13.52
CA ILE A 80 -4.60 8.49 -12.40
C ILE A 80 -3.95 8.94 -11.10
N PHE A 81 -2.63 9.18 -11.08
CA PHE A 81 -1.95 9.70 -9.90
C PHE A 81 -2.44 11.10 -9.50
N PHE A 82 -2.66 11.97 -10.49
CA PHE A 82 -3.25 13.28 -10.24
C PHE A 82 -4.66 13.16 -9.64
N GLY A 83 -5.49 12.28 -10.18
CA GLY A 83 -6.83 12.00 -9.66
C GLY A 83 -6.81 11.44 -8.24
N LEU A 84 -5.90 10.49 -7.96
CA LEU A 84 -5.69 9.97 -6.61
C LEU A 84 -5.28 11.08 -5.64
N GLN A 85 -4.40 11.99 -6.06
CA GLN A 85 -4.02 13.17 -5.25
C GLN A 85 -5.23 14.03 -4.87
N GLN A 86 -6.24 14.13 -5.75
CA GLN A 86 -7.48 14.86 -5.46
C GLN A 86 -8.43 14.07 -4.54
N ILE A 87 -8.46 12.75 -4.66
CA ILE A 87 -9.39 11.86 -3.93
C ILE A 87 -8.92 11.56 -2.50
N ILE A 88 -7.62 11.34 -2.28
CA ILE A 88 -7.06 11.03 -0.94
C ILE A 88 -7.59 11.95 0.18
N PRO A 89 -7.55 13.29 0.06
CA PRO A 89 -8.03 14.15 1.13
C PRO A 89 -9.55 14.08 1.34
N LEU A 90 -10.31 13.51 0.40
CA LEU A 90 -11.75 13.30 0.53
C LEU A 90 -12.09 12.00 1.26
N MET A 91 -11.18 11.03 1.30
CA MET A 91 -11.35 9.72 1.97
C MET A 91 -11.26 9.86 3.51
N THR A 92 -12.35 10.32 4.13
CA THR A 92 -12.44 10.47 5.60
C THR A 92 -12.65 9.12 6.31
N GLN A 93 -12.44 9.08 7.63
CA GLN A 93 -12.75 7.89 8.43
C GLN A 93 -14.22 7.46 8.35
N GLY A 94 -15.16 8.39 8.15
CA GLY A 94 -16.58 8.09 7.92
C GLY A 94 -16.79 7.37 6.60
N LEU A 95 -16.22 7.92 5.51
CA LEU A 95 -16.27 7.28 4.20
C LEU A 95 -15.57 5.92 4.17
N LEU A 96 -14.52 5.73 4.97
CA LEU A 96 -13.82 4.45 5.09
C LEU A 96 -14.65 3.34 5.77
N GLN A 97 -15.84 3.65 6.29
CA GLN A 97 -16.78 2.65 6.82
C GLN A 97 -17.61 1.99 5.73
N PHE A 98 -17.68 2.55 4.52
CA PHE A 98 -18.42 1.98 3.40
C PHE A 98 -17.57 0.94 2.65
N PRO A 99 -17.86 -0.37 2.76
CA PRO A 99 -16.94 -1.41 2.29
C PRO A 99 -16.67 -1.38 0.79
N ASN A 100 -17.68 -1.06 -0.02
CA ASN A 100 -17.53 -1.00 -1.48
C ASN A 100 -16.58 0.14 -1.89
N LEU A 101 -16.76 1.32 -1.31
CA LEU A 101 -15.89 2.48 -1.55
C LEU A 101 -14.44 2.17 -1.14
N CYS A 102 -14.25 1.60 0.05
CA CYS A 102 -12.94 1.16 0.52
C CYS A 102 -12.28 0.17 -0.43
N SER A 103 -13.01 -0.88 -0.82
CA SER A 103 -12.45 -1.90 -1.71
C SER A 103 -12.06 -1.30 -3.06
N GLN A 104 -12.89 -0.43 -3.67
CA GLN A 104 -12.55 0.27 -4.91
C GLN A 104 -11.29 1.13 -4.75
N TYR A 105 -11.24 1.95 -3.70
CA TYR A 105 -10.12 2.85 -3.42
C TYR A 105 -8.80 2.10 -3.22
N PHE A 106 -8.76 1.15 -2.27
CA PHE A 106 -7.52 0.45 -1.96
C PHE A 106 -7.09 -0.51 -3.06
N ASN A 107 -8.02 -1.10 -3.82
CA ASN A 107 -7.66 -1.91 -4.99
C ASN A 107 -7.03 -1.04 -6.08
N LEU A 108 -7.53 0.17 -6.32
CA LEU A 108 -6.92 1.10 -7.27
C LEU A 108 -5.51 1.50 -6.80
N VAL A 109 -5.34 1.93 -5.54
CA VAL A 109 -4.03 2.29 -5.00
C VAL A 109 -3.07 1.10 -5.04
N GLY A 110 -3.48 -0.06 -4.57
CA GLY A 110 -2.69 -1.30 -4.60
C GLY A 110 -2.27 -1.69 -6.01
N PHE A 111 -3.18 -1.61 -6.98
CA PHE A 111 -2.89 -1.87 -8.39
C PHE A 111 -1.85 -0.90 -8.95
N MET A 112 -1.99 0.40 -8.70
CA MET A 112 -1.04 1.41 -9.20
C MET A 112 0.36 1.21 -8.58
N MET A 113 0.41 0.86 -7.30
CA MET A 113 1.66 0.63 -6.57
C MET A 113 2.39 -0.65 -6.98
N ASP A 114 1.65 -1.71 -7.36
CA ASP A 114 2.23 -2.97 -7.84
C ASP A 114 2.58 -2.95 -9.33
N THR A 115 1.75 -2.30 -10.15
CA THR A 115 1.87 -2.32 -11.63
C THR A 115 2.81 -1.24 -12.16
N TYR A 116 2.85 -0.07 -11.52
CA TYR A 116 3.67 1.08 -11.95
C TYR A 116 4.62 1.57 -10.84
N PRO A 117 5.37 0.69 -10.17
CA PRO A 117 6.21 1.07 -9.03
C PRO A 117 7.32 2.04 -9.43
N ASP A 118 7.80 1.98 -10.68
CA ASP A 118 8.79 2.91 -11.23
C ASP A 118 8.26 4.35 -11.27
N LYS A 119 6.97 4.51 -11.60
CA LYS A 119 6.29 5.82 -11.61
C LYS A 119 6.00 6.33 -10.21
N VAL A 120 5.61 5.43 -9.31
CA VAL A 120 5.38 5.77 -7.90
C VAL A 120 6.64 6.31 -7.24
N CYS A 121 7.79 5.69 -7.50
CA CYS A 121 9.06 6.06 -6.87
C CYS A 121 9.57 7.46 -7.22
N VAL A 122 9.04 8.08 -8.29
CA VAL A 122 9.43 9.42 -8.75
C VAL A 122 8.38 10.50 -8.43
N LEU A 123 7.29 10.14 -7.75
CA LEU A 123 6.28 11.10 -7.33
C LEU A 123 6.85 12.09 -6.31
N GLN A 124 6.16 13.23 -6.15
CA GLN A 124 6.44 14.12 -5.02
C GLN A 124 6.17 13.39 -3.70
N TYR A 125 7.01 13.63 -2.70
CA TYR A 125 6.99 12.87 -1.44
C TYR A 125 5.62 12.86 -0.77
N ASP A 126 4.91 13.99 -0.75
CA ASP A 126 3.60 14.08 -0.10
C ASP A 126 2.57 13.12 -0.72
N LEU A 127 2.57 12.98 -2.05
CA LEU A 127 1.69 12.03 -2.74
C LEU A 127 2.18 10.60 -2.53
N PHE A 128 3.49 10.37 -2.63
CA PHE A 128 4.10 9.06 -2.37
C PHE A 128 3.75 8.54 -0.97
N ASP A 129 3.97 9.35 0.08
CA ASP A 129 3.71 8.95 1.47
C ASP A 129 2.21 8.75 1.71
N ALA A 130 1.34 9.57 1.13
CA ALA A 130 -0.10 9.39 1.23
C ALA A 130 -0.59 8.07 0.60
N LEU A 131 -0.04 7.68 -0.56
CA LEU A 131 -0.34 6.39 -1.19
C LEU A 131 0.22 5.23 -0.35
N LEU A 132 1.42 5.38 0.21
CA LEU A 132 2.02 4.38 1.10
C LEU A 132 1.19 4.21 2.38
N GLU A 133 0.78 5.30 3.03
CA GLU A 133 -0.12 5.28 4.19
C GLU A 133 -1.43 4.55 3.89
N SER A 134 -1.97 4.74 2.70
CA SER A 134 -3.17 4.04 2.26
C SER A 134 -2.95 2.53 2.21
N LEU A 135 -1.80 2.06 1.69
CA LEU A 135 -1.47 0.63 1.71
C LEU A 135 -1.24 0.11 3.15
N LEU A 136 -0.59 0.90 4.00
CA LEU A 136 -0.35 0.53 5.40
C LEU A 136 -1.66 0.42 6.19
N PHE A 137 -2.68 1.23 5.87
CA PHE A 137 -4.02 1.02 6.39
C PHE A 137 -4.69 -0.22 5.78
N GLY A 138 -4.60 -0.36 4.46
CA GLY A 138 -5.27 -1.43 3.70
C GLY A 138 -4.83 -2.84 4.09
N MET A 139 -3.55 -3.06 4.44
CA MET A 139 -3.05 -4.39 4.80
C MET A 139 -3.71 -5.00 6.06
N SER A 140 -4.24 -4.16 6.96
CA SER A 140 -4.99 -4.58 8.14
C SER A 140 -6.51 -4.53 7.95
N TYR A 141 -7.00 -4.14 6.78
CA TYR A 141 -8.43 -4.00 6.52
C TYR A 141 -9.17 -5.34 6.59
N VAL A 142 -10.46 -5.30 6.94
CA VAL A 142 -11.27 -6.52 7.13
C VAL A 142 -11.42 -7.34 5.85
N ASP A 143 -11.52 -6.68 4.70
CA ASP A 143 -11.56 -7.36 3.41
C ASP A 143 -10.19 -7.92 3.05
N SER A 144 -10.11 -9.25 2.92
CA SER A 144 -8.88 -9.95 2.56
C SER A 144 -8.34 -9.54 1.19
N PHE A 145 -9.18 -9.17 0.22
CA PHE A 145 -8.71 -8.76 -1.10
C PHE A 145 -7.95 -7.44 -1.03
N VAL A 146 -8.51 -6.45 -0.33
CA VAL A 146 -7.86 -5.17 -0.05
C VAL A 146 -6.53 -5.37 0.67
N ALA A 147 -6.53 -6.22 1.69
CA ALA A 147 -5.32 -6.50 2.45
C ALA A 147 -4.21 -7.12 1.60
N LYS A 148 -4.56 -8.13 0.79
CA LYS A 148 -3.61 -8.79 -0.11
C LYS A 148 -3.09 -7.84 -1.17
N SER A 149 -3.96 -7.04 -1.78
CA SER A 149 -3.58 -6.03 -2.77
C SER A 149 -2.63 -4.99 -2.17
N SER A 150 -2.89 -4.56 -0.94
CA SER A 150 -2.03 -3.59 -0.24
C SER A 150 -0.64 -4.17 0.05
N LEU A 151 -0.57 -5.40 0.54
CA LEU A 151 0.69 -6.11 0.78
C LEU A 151 1.48 -6.34 -0.52
N GLN A 152 0.78 -6.62 -1.62
CA GLN A 152 1.39 -6.73 -2.95
C GLN A 152 1.98 -5.40 -3.40
N GLY A 153 1.25 -4.28 -3.30
CA GLY A 153 1.75 -2.95 -3.64
C GLY A 153 2.99 -2.57 -2.83
N ILE A 154 3.01 -2.83 -1.52
CA ILE A 154 4.21 -2.61 -0.68
C ILE A 154 5.39 -3.47 -1.18
N SER A 155 5.14 -4.75 -1.46
CA SER A 155 6.17 -5.65 -2.00
C SER A 155 6.72 -5.16 -3.35
N GLY A 156 5.84 -4.76 -4.27
CA GLY A 156 6.20 -4.27 -5.61
C GLY A 156 7.11 -3.05 -5.54
N LEU A 157 6.75 -2.08 -4.70
CA LEU A 157 7.53 -0.88 -4.45
C LEU A 157 8.96 -1.19 -3.95
N VAL A 158 9.08 -2.07 -2.95
CA VAL A 158 10.39 -2.40 -2.36
C VAL A 158 11.25 -3.19 -3.34
N ARG A 159 10.65 -4.09 -4.13
CA ARG A 159 11.36 -4.83 -5.20
C ARG A 159 11.90 -3.90 -6.28
N GLU A 160 11.11 -2.91 -6.66
CA GLU A 160 11.52 -1.89 -7.62
C GLU A 160 12.72 -1.07 -7.09
N HIS A 161 12.67 -0.65 -5.82
CA HIS A 161 13.83 -0.03 -5.18
C HIS A 161 15.04 -0.97 -5.11
N LEU A 162 14.86 -2.25 -4.77
CA LEU A 162 15.97 -3.20 -4.72
C LEU A 162 16.67 -3.35 -6.08
N LYS A 163 15.87 -3.39 -7.16
CA LYS A 163 16.34 -3.59 -8.53
C LYS A 163 17.00 -2.35 -9.14
N HIS A 164 16.39 -1.18 -8.98
CA HIS A 164 16.82 0.03 -9.70
C HIS A 164 17.20 1.20 -8.79
N LYS A 165 17.12 1.01 -7.46
CA LYS A 165 17.36 2.06 -6.46
C LYS A 165 16.42 3.25 -6.61
N SER A 166 15.20 3.03 -7.12
CA SER A 166 14.23 4.07 -7.48
C SER A 166 13.82 4.97 -6.30
N LEU A 167 13.71 4.44 -5.07
CA LEU A 167 13.42 5.23 -3.86
C LEU A 167 14.61 5.99 -3.24
N SER A 168 15.80 6.02 -3.85
CA SER A 168 17.00 6.60 -3.20
C SER A 168 16.83 8.06 -2.77
N GLN A 169 16.10 8.86 -3.57
CA GLN A 169 15.84 10.27 -3.25
C GLN A 169 14.95 10.40 -2.01
N HIS A 170 13.86 9.63 -1.94
CA HIS A 170 12.98 9.63 -0.77
C HIS A 170 13.69 9.10 0.48
N LEU A 171 14.50 8.04 0.35
CA LEU A 171 15.24 7.47 1.48
C LEU A 171 16.34 8.39 2.01
N ALA A 172 16.85 9.32 1.18
CA ALA A 172 17.82 10.31 1.65
C ALA A 172 17.21 11.30 2.64
N THR A 173 15.92 11.64 2.48
CA THR A 173 15.20 12.57 3.37
C THR A 173 14.35 11.86 4.42
N HIS A 174 13.83 10.68 4.10
CA HIS A 174 12.96 9.84 4.94
C HIS A 174 13.50 8.41 4.99
N PRO A 175 14.59 8.18 5.73
CA PRO A 175 15.29 6.90 5.70
C PRO A 175 14.52 5.78 6.44
N ASP A 176 13.43 6.11 7.13
CA ASP A 176 12.58 5.23 7.93
C ASP A 176 11.39 4.62 7.14
N ILE A 177 11.26 4.90 5.85
CA ILE A 177 10.17 4.37 5.00
C ILE A 177 10.00 2.85 5.15
N PHE A 178 11.09 2.07 5.02
CA PHE A 178 11.02 0.62 5.15
C PHE A 178 10.83 0.15 6.60
N ASP A 179 11.28 0.94 7.56
CA ASP A 179 11.17 0.65 9.00
C ASP A 179 9.70 0.73 9.40
N LYS A 180 9.03 1.80 8.95
CA LYS A 180 7.59 2.06 9.07
C LYS A 180 6.78 0.91 8.47
N CYS A 181 7.08 0.51 7.23
CA CYS A 181 6.41 -0.63 6.59
C CYS A 181 6.58 -1.94 7.38
N SER A 182 7.81 -2.26 7.77
CA SER A 182 8.13 -3.49 8.51
C SER A 182 7.46 -3.50 9.87
N SER A 183 7.52 -2.38 10.61
CA SER A 183 6.93 -2.25 11.93
C SER A 183 5.41 -2.43 11.88
N ARG A 184 4.73 -1.72 10.97
CA ARG A 184 3.28 -1.79 10.81
C ARG A 184 2.84 -3.18 10.38
N LEU A 185 3.52 -3.80 9.41
CA LEU A 185 3.23 -5.17 8.96
C LEU A 185 3.32 -6.18 10.11
N LEU A 186 4.40 -6.11 10.90
CA LEU A 186 4.60 -7.01 12.02
C LEU A 186 3.56 -6.78 13.12
N GLN A 187 3.27 -5.53 13.48
CA GLN A 187 2.34 -5.21 14.55
C GLN A 187 0.88 -5.48 14.19
N GLU A 188 0.44 -5.09 12.99
CA GLU A 188 -0.98 -5.03 12.63
C GLU A 188 -1.46 -6.24 11.86
N VAL A 189 -0.54 -7.07 11.37
CA VAL A 189 -0.89 -8.30 10.64
C VAL A 189 -0.30 -9.52 11.33
N VAL A 190 0.99 -9.51 11.63
CA VAL A 190 1.68 -10.70 12.14
C VAL A 190 1.43 -10.95 13.61
N PHE A 191 1.41 -9.92 14.46
CA PHE A 191 1.22 -10.07 15.91
C PHE A 191 -0.25 -9.97 16.34
N GLN A 192 -1.17 -9.78 15.41
CA GLN A 192 -2.61 -9.77 15.69
C GLN A 192 -3.18 -11.20 15.75
N SER A 193 -4.38 -11.32 16.33
CA SER A 193 -5.16 -12.56 16.28
C SER A 193 -5.33 -12.99 14.83
N ILE A 194 -4.74 -14.15 14.53
CA ILE A 194 -4.79 -14.91 13.29
C ILE A 194 -5.64 -14.28 12.17
N VAL A 195 -4.94 -13.80 11.14
CA VAL A 195 -5.54 -13.54 9.84
C VAL A 195 -4.86 -14.45 8.80
N TRP A 196 -5.20 -15.75 8.86
CA TRP A 196 -4.62 -16.77 7.97
C TRP A 196 -4.84 -16.46 6.48
N ASP A 197 -5.89 -15.69 6.15
CA ASP A 197 -6.26 -15.38 4.78
C ASP A 197 -5.19 -14.57 4.01
N ARG A 198 -4.31 -13.85 4.70
CA ARG A 198 -3.29 -12.95 4.12
C ARG A 198 -1.86 -13.30 4.55
N LEU A 199 -1.67 -14.49 5.11
CA LEU A 199 -0.38 -14.94 5.61
C LEU A 199 0.68 -14.98 4.51
N GLU A 200 0.36 -15.56 3.36
CA GLU A 200 1.31 -15.61 2.24
C GLU A 200 1.70 -14.20 1.76
N PRO A 201 0.75 -13.29 1.44
CA PRO A 201 1.11 -11.93 1.04
C PRO A 201 1.91 -11.15 2.10
N SER A 202 1.67 -11.41 3.38
CA SER A 202 2.44 -10.80 4.47
C SER A 202 3.91 -11.22 4.43
N GLY A 203 4.17 -12.52 4.27
CA GLY A 203 5.54 -13.03 4.09
C GLY A 203 6.18 -12.49 2.81
N MET A 204 5.41 -12.43 1.72
CA MET A 204 5.89 -11.92 0.43
C MET A 204 6.23 -10.42 0.46
N ALA A 205 5.56 -9.63 1.31
CA ALA A 205 5.88 -8.23 1.55
C ALA A 205 7.07 -8.06 2.51
N LEU A 206 7.15 -8.88 3.56
CA LEU A 206 8.22 -8.82 4.55
C LEU A 206 9.58 -9.17 3.92
N LEU A 207 9.65 -10.17 3.03
CA LEU A 207 10.90 -10.62 2.42
C LEU A 207 11.71 -9.49 1.75
N PRO A 208 11.16 -8.72 0.78
CA PRO A 208 11.89 -7.62 0.17
C PRO A 208 12.17 -6.48 1.15
N LEU A 209 11.29 -6.22 2.15
CA LEU A 209 11.55 -5.24 3.20
C LEU A 209 12.80 -5.57 4.02
N VAL A 210 12.94 -6.83 4.44
CA VAL A 210 14.13 -7.30 5.16
C VAL A 210 15.38 -7.24 4.28
N ALA A 211 15.24 -7.56 3.00
CA ALA A 211 16.35 -7.55 2.05
C ALA A 211 16.81 -6.13 1.65
N ALA A 212 15.96 -5.12 1.81
CA ALA A 212 16.27 -3.73 1.50
C ALA A 212 17.31 -3.15 2.47
N ASP A 213 17.12 -3.38 3.77
CA ASP A 213 18.07 -3.00 4.80
C ASP A 213 17.95 -3.93 6.03
N LEU A 214 18.83 -4.93 6.10
CA LEU A 214 18.83 -5.91 7.19
C LEU A 214 19.15 -5.28 8.55
N GLN A 215 20.01 -4.25 8.58
CA GLN A 215 20.42 -3.61 9.83
C GLN A 215 19.28 -2.78 10.43
N ARG A 216 18.60 -2.01 9.60
CA ARG A 216 17.39 -1.29 10.02
C ARG A 216 16.27 -2.23 10.41
N PHE A 217 16.04 -3.30 9.64
CA PHE A 217 15.07 -4.32 10.02
C PHE A 217 15.38 -4.93 11.38
N ALA A 218 16.64 -5.26 11.68
CA ALA A 218 17.05 -5.76 13.00
C ALA A 218 16.76 -4.75 14.12
N SER A 219 16.90 -3.44 13.84
CA SER A 219 16.56 -2.37 14.79
C SER A 219 15.05 -2.30 15.05
N VAL A 220 14.22 -2.46 14.00
CA VAL A 220 12.75 -2.58 14.13
C VAL A 220 12.38 -3.77 14.99
N VAL A 221 12.92 -4.96 14.69
CA VAL A 221 12.68 -6.18 15.47
C VAL A 221 13.05 -5.98 16.94
N THR A 222 14.20 -5.36 17.22
CA THR A 222 14.63 -5.07 18.59
C THR A 222 13.63 -4.17 19.31
N GLY A 223 13.17 -3.10 18.65
CA GLY A 223 12.16 -2.18 19.21
C GLY A 223 10.81 -2.85 19.44
N LEU A 224 10.42 -3.83 18.61
CA LEU A 224 9.21 -4.64 18.82
C LEU A 224 9.36 -5.61 19.98
N THR A 225 10.50 -6.30 20.06
CA THR A 225 10.82 -7.23 21.14
C THR A 225 10.81 -6.55 22.50
N GLN A 226 11.28 -5.32 22.60
CA GLN A 226 11.26 -4.56 23.86
C GLN A 226 9.83 -4.23 24.36
N ARG A 227 8.81 -4.31 23.50
CA ARG A 227 7.40 -4.03 23.85
C ARG A 227 6.63 -5.24 24.35
N ILE A 228 7.22 -6.44 24.32
CA ILE A 228 6.60 -7.68 24.79
C ILE A 228 7.20 -8.14 26.14
N PRO A 229 6.51 -9.00 26.91
CA PRO A 229 7.00 -9.52 28.18
C PRO A 229 8.40 -10.14 28.08
N LEU A 230 9.25 -9.92 29.09
CA LEU A 230 10.66 -10.36 29.13
C LEU A 230 10.81 -11.86 28.84
N GLU A 231 9.92 -12.68 29.37
CA GLU A 231 9.89 -14.15 29.18
C GLU A 231 9.68 -14.60 27.72
N HIS A 232 9.24 -13.69 26.85
CA HIS A 232 8.99 -13.96 25.42
C HIS A 232 10.04 -13.34 24.50
N GLN A 233 10.93 -12.47 25.02
CA GLN A 233 11.85 -11.68 24.20
C GLN A 233 12.92 -12.52 23.50
N GLU A 234 13.55 -13.45 24.22
CA GLU A 234 14.54 -14.36 23.63
C GLU A 234 13.90 -15.26 22.57
N ARG A 235 12.67 -15.74 22.84
CA ARG A 235 11.94 -16.61 21.92
C ARG A 235 11.56 -15.89 20.63
N LEU A 236 11.07 -14.66 20.71
CA LEU A 236 10.77 -13.84 19.53
C LEU A 236 12.05 -13.54 18.73
N SER A 237 13.13 -13.16 19.41
CA SER A 237 14.42 -12.90 18.76
C SER A 237 14.95 -14.14 18.02
N GLY A 238 14.87 -15.31 18.66
CA GLY A 238 15.25 -16.59 18.04
C GLY A 238 14.37 -16.95 16.84
N ALA A 239 13.07 -16.67 16.89
CA ALA A 239 12.15 -16.90 15.78
C ALA A 239 12.51 -16.05 14.55
N PHE A 240 12.85 -14.77 14.75
CA PHE A 240 13.34 -13.91 13.66
C PHE A 240 14.68 -14.38 13.09
N GLN A 241 15.63 -14.82 13.93
CA GLN A 241 16.91 -15.35 13.46
C GLN A 241 16.73 -16.58 12.56
N LYS A 242 15.76 -17.46 12.88
CA LYS A 242 15.43 -18.63 12.03
C LYS A 242 14.81 -18.22 10.68
N LEU A 243 13.93 -17.21 10.69
CA LEU A 243 13.23 -16.70 9.51
C LEU A 243 14.18 -15.97 8.55
N VAL A 244 15.07 -15.14 9.10
CA VAL A 244 15.93 -14.23 8.35
C VAL A 244 17.24 -14.92 7.97
N GLN A 245 17.17 -15.83 7.01
CA GLN A 245 18.35 -16.58 6.55
C GLN A 245 19.15 -15.81 5.47
N PRO A 246 20.47 -15.60 5.65
CA PRO A 246 21.31 -14.88 4.68
C PRO A 246 21.26 -15.45 3.26
N THR A 247 21.09 -16.77 3.13
CA THR A 247 21.02 -17.49 1.84
C THR A 247 19.80 -17.12 1.01
N VAL A 248 18.70 -16.75 1.66
CA VAL A 248 17.46 -16.31 1.01
C VAL A 248 17.58 -14.83 0.64
N LEU A 249 18.08 -14.01 1.58
CA LEU A 249 18.16 -12.55 1.42
C LEU A 249 19.15 -12.10 0.34
N SER A 250 20.31 -12.75 0.22
CA SER A 250 21.38 -12.30 -0.69
C SER A 250 20.95 -12.24 -2.17
N LYS A 251 20.03 -13.10 -2.59
CA LYS A 251 19.46 -13.06 -3.94
C LYS A 251 18.45 -11.92 -4.12
N VAL A 252 17.68 -11.62 -3.09
CA VAL A 252 16.67 -10.55 -3.12
C VAL A 252 17.35 -9.19 -3.13
N SER A 253 18.37 -8.99 -2.29
CA SER A 253 19.09 -7.73 -2.14
C SER A 253 19.83 -7.29 -3.42
N THR A 254 20.18 -8.23 -4.31
CA THR A 254 20.97 -7.96 -5.52
C THR A 254 20.16 -7.67 -6.77
N GLY A 255 18.86 -8.00 -6.79
CA GLY A 255 18.04 -7.80 -8.01
C GLY A 255 16.54 -7.67 -7.79
N GLY A 256 16.07 -7.55 -6.55
CA GLY A 256 14.64 -7.47 -6.23
C GLY A 256 13.87 -8.77 -6.50
N TYR A 257 14.56 -9.88 -6.76
CA TYR A 257 13.96 -11.16 -7.11
C TYR A 257 14.61 -12.32 -6.36
N GLU A 258 13.81 -13.02 -5.55
CA GLU A 258 14.21 -14.17 -4.75
C GLU A 258 14.43 -15.45 -5.57
N GLY A 259 13.70 -15.62 -6.68
CA GLY A 259 13.56 -16.90 -7.38
C GLY A 259 12.56 -17.85 -6.73
N ARG A 260 11.92 -18.70 -7.56
CA ARG A 260 10.81 -19.59 -7.14
C ARG A 260 11.14 -20.47 -5.93
N MET A 261 12.33 -21.07 -5.89
CA MET A 261 12.73 -21.96 -4.79
C MET A 261 12.88 -21.22 -3.47
N ASN A 262 13.56 -20.07 -3.46
CA ASN A 262 13.73 -19.26 -2.25
C ASN A 262 12.40 -18.68 -1.79
N ARG A 263 11.53 -18.27 -2.73
CA ARG A 263 10.16 -17.84 -2.42
C ARG A 263 9.38 -18.93 -1.67
N MET A 264 9.37 -20.16 -2.20
CA MET A 264 8.67 -21.27 -1.56
C MET A 264 9.25 -21.62 -0.19
N LYS A 265 10.58 -21.56 -0.05
CA LYS A 265 11.26 -21.78 1.22
C LYS A 265 10.87 -20.71 2.25
N PHE A 266 11.02 -19.42 1.90
CA PHE A 266 10.69 -18.32 2.80
C PHE A 266 9.21 -18.35 3.22
N LYS A 267 8.30 -18.64 2.28
CA LYS A 267 6.88 -18.83 2.60
C LYS A 267 6.68 -19.87 3.71
N LYS A 268 7.29 -21.05 3.56
CA LYS A 268 7.19 -22.12 4.56
C LYS A 268 7.79 -21.69 5.91
N ASP A 269 8.95 -21.06 5.89
CA ASP A 269 9.63 -20.58 7.10
C ASP A 269 8.80 -19.48 7.80
N PHE A 270 8.15 -18.61 7.03
CA PHE A 270 7.24 -17.58 7.54
C PHE A 270 5.99 -18.17 8.18
N GLU A 271 5.37 -19.19 7.58
CA GLU A 271 4.24 -19.91 8.19
C GLU A 271 4.61 -20.58 9.52
N VAL A 272 5.83 -21.09 9.64
CA VAL A 272 6.36 -21.64 10.90
C VAL A 272 6.57 -20.53 11.92
N PHE A 273 7.20 -19.42 11.50
CA PHE A 273 7.42 -18.25 12.33
C PHE A 273 6.11 -17.69 12.92
N VAL A 274 5.08 -17.48 12.10
CA VAL A 274 3.80 -16.95 12.60
C VAL A 274 3.14 -17.91 13.60
N ARG A 275 3.16 -19.23 13.32
CA ARG A 275 2.67 -20.24 14.28
C ARG A 275 3.43 -20.21 15.60
N GLU A 276 4.75 -20.10 15.53
CA GLU A 276 5.61 -20.05 16.73
C GLU A 276 5.31 -18.79 17.54
N VAL A 277 5.24 -17.62 16.91
CA VAL A 277 4.95 -16.33 17.56
C VAL A 277 3.56 -16.31 18.18
N HIS A 278 2.54 -16.78 17.46
CA HIS A 278 1.16 -16.79 17.96
C HIS A 278 0.99 -17.66 19.19
N ALA A 279 1.72 -18.77 19.28
CA ALA A 279 1.66 -19.70 20.39
C ALA A 279 2.10 -19.10 21.75
N PHE A 280 2.74 -17.93 21.77
CA PHE A 280 3.12 -17.26 23.02
C PHE A 280 2.77 -15.77 23.09
N LEU A 281 2.54 -15.07 21.97
CA LEU A 281 2.14 -13.66 22.00
C LEU A 281 0.63 -13.44 21.89
N VAL A 282 -0.09 -14.35 21.24
CA VAL A 282 -1.49 -14.15 20.85
C VAL A 282 -2.41 -15.07 21.63
N VAL A 283 -2.01 -16.33 21.83
CA VAL A 283 -2.77 -17.28 22.64
C VAL A 283 -2.51 -16.99 24.12
N LYS A 284 -3.55 -16.52 24.82
CA LYS A 284 -3.64 -16.52 26.29
C LYS A 284 -4.51 -17.68 26.75
#